data_AF-A0A7Z9Y1K0-F1
#
_entry.id   AF-A0A7Z9Y1K0-F1
#
_cell.length_a   1.000
_cell.length_b   1.000
_cell.length_c   1.000
_cell.angle_alpha   90.00
_cell.angle_beta   90.00
_cell.angle_gamma   90.00
#
_symmetry.space_group_name_H-M   'P 1'
#
loop_
_entity.id
_entity.type
_entity.pdbx_description
1 polymer ?
#
loop_
_entity_poly.entity_id
_entity_poly.type
_entity_poly.pdbx_seq_one_letter_code
_entity_poly.pdbx_strand_id
1 'polypeptide(L)'
;GEITAVVSPTPEASQSITLCYYDTFDWRLYRNGLVLTGQNNEYTLRELDTAVTLAQVICQTPPVFADDLPAGTLHKRVTPILGVRALLEMACADVTRTTYSLLNEDEKTVARLVVAEIRPSSTTTPLITIHLHPLRGYDTEAQTISQRLRDAGLIPGAGTDIYRQIMAAAGKTPGSYHPKPPVPLTPQMRADEAAKQILRAQLKVIRSNESYIAQDIDIEFLHDFRVAIRRTRSALTQIKGVFPADVTARFKRDLATVGKMTNQLRDLDVYLLDEARYRSMLPENLAADIGPLFTYLRQKRTAVLADVVANLNGPQYRQIMADWESFLNEPVPENPAAPHAARPIVKVARKRIFKRYRQIVAEGREILENTEDHLLHALRIDCKKLRYLLEFFTPLFPPEEIAYLIKQLKQL
;
A
#
# COMPACT_ATOMS: atom_id res chain seq x y z
N GLY A 1 -35.63 39.17 -14.75
CA GLY A 1 -35.42 38.37 -15.96
C GLY A 1 -34.96 37.01 -15.51
N GLU A 2 -35.71 35.96 -15.82
CA GLU A 2 -35.21 34.61 -15.64
C GLU A 2 -33.99 34.45 -16.55
N ILE A 3 -32.81 34.25 -15.98
CA ILE A 3 -31.62 33.93 -16.75
C ILE A 3 -31.82 32.50 -17.29
N THR A 4 -32.31 32.39 -18.52
CA THR A 4 -32.55 31.13 -19.23
C THR A 4 -31.37 30.87 -20.16
N ALA A 5 -30.32 30.24 -19.64
CA ALA A 5 -29.28 29.70 -20.51
C ALA A 5 -29.76 28.40 -21.16
N VAL A 6 -29.64 28.28 -22.47
CA VAL A 6 -30.00 27.08 -23.26
C VAL A 6 -28.72 26.39 -23.75
N VAL A 7 -28.70 25.06 -23.69
CA VAL A 7 -27.60 24.24 -24.22
C VAL A 7 -27.63 24.30 -25.75
N SER A 8 -26.49 24.55 -26.39
CA SER A 8 -26.39 24.48 -27.85
C SER A 8 -26.84 23.10 -28.38
N PRO A 9 -27.61 23.04 -29.47
CA PRO A 9 -28.13 21.78 -30.00
C PRO A 9 -27.03 20.89 -30.57
N THR A 10 -25.91 21.48 -30.99
CA THR A 10 -24.71 20.78 -31.43
C THR A 10 -23.56 21.00 -30.44
N PRO A 11 -22.74 19.96 -30.17
CA PRO A 11 -21.55 20.12 -29.35
C PRO A 11 -20.47 20.94 -30.08
N GLU A 12 -19.74 21.78 -29.35
CA GLU A 12 -18.58 22.52 -29.86
C GLU A 12 -17.45 21.56 -30.26
N ALA A 13 -17.23 20.53 -29.45
CA ALA A 13 -16.18 19.54 -29.64
C ALA A 13 -16.54 18.23 -28.94
N SER A 14 -16.09 17.12 -29.52
CA SER A 14 -16.11 15.80 -28.88
C SER A 14 -14.76 15.13 -29.07
N GLN A 15 -14.19 14.60 -27.99
CA GLN A 15 -12.89 13.93 -27.97
C GLN A 15 -12.98 12.65 -27.15
N SER A 16 -12.42 11.56 -27.67
CA SER A 16 -12.32 10.29 -26.96
C SER A 16 -10.87 9.91 -26.76
N ILE A 17 -10.55 9.41 -25.56
CA ILE A 17 -9.20 9.08 -25.12
C ILE A 17 -9.24 7.91 -24.15
N THR A 18 -8.31 6.97 -24.28
CA THR A 18 -8.09 5.92 -23.29
C THR A 18 -7.00 6.37 -22.33
N LEU A 19 -7.29 6.37 -21.03
CA LEU A 19 -6.36 6.77 -19.99
C LEU A 19 -6.15 5.62 -19.01
N CYS A 20 -4.92 5.12 -18.93
CA CYS A 20 -4.53 4.14 -17.91
C CYS A 20 -3.63 4.81 -16.86
N TYR A 21 -3.81 4.47 -15.59
CA TYR A 21 -3.02 5.00 -14.48
C TYR A 21 -2.20 3.92 -13.81
N TYR A 22 -0.96 4.27 -13.47
CA TYR A 22 0.02 3.34 -12.93
C TYR A 22 0.51 3.80 -11.57
N ASP A 23 0.69 2.86 -10.64
CA ASP A 23 1.32 3.07 -9.35
C ASP A 23 1.88 1.74 -8.85
N THR A 24 2.65 1.74 -7.77
CA THR A 24 3.00 0.51 -7.08
C THR A 24 1.81 -0.05 -6.31
N PHE A 25 1.84 -1.34 -5.98
CA PHE A 25 0.81 -1.97 -5.16
C PHE A 25 0.57 -1.25 -3.82
N ASP A 26 1.62 -0.66 -3.25
CA ASP A 26 1.60 0.14 -2.03
C ASP A 26 1.49 1.65 -2.25
N TRP A 27 1.06 2.09 -3.44
CA TRP A 27 0.67 3.45 -3.78
C TRP A 27 1.79 4.48 -3.53
N ARG A 28 3.03 4.16 -3.92
CA ARG A 28 4.19 5.00 -3.64
C ARG A 28 4.14 6.33 -4.41
N LEU A 29 3.65 6.35 -5.65
CA LEU A 29 3.50 7.61 -6.40
C LEU A 29 2.42 8.48 -5.79
N TYR A 30 1.23 7.92 -5.56
CA TYR A 30 0.12 8.64 -4.93
C TYR A 30 0.51 9.26 -3.58
N ARG A 31 1.24 8.52 -2.73
CA ARG A 31 1.72 9.01 -1.43
C ARG A 31 2.73 10.15 -1.52
N ASN A 32 3.39 10.29 -2.67
CA ASN A 32 4.29 11.40 -2.96
C ASN A 32 3.60 12.52 -3.75
N GLY A 33 2.25 12.50 -3.86
CA GLY A 33 1.49 13.51 -4.58
C GLY A 33 1.69 13.47 -6.09
N LEU A 34 2.02 12.30 -6.64
CA LEU A 34 2.31 12.10 -8.06
C LEU A 34 1.28 11.17 -8.70
N VAL A 35 1.01 11.41 -9.98
CA VAL A 35 0.18 10.55 -10.84
C VAL A 35 0.97 10.22 -12.09
N LEU A 36 1.10 8.92 -12.38
CA LEU A 36 1.64 8.43 -13.64
C LEU A 36 0.50 7.93 -14.52
N THR A 37 0.37 8.51 -15.70
CA THR A 37 -0.64 8.16 -16.70
C THR A 37 0.03 7.63 -17.95
N GLY A 38 -0.48 6.54 -18.51
CA GLY A 38 -0.08 6.01 -19.81
C GLY A 38 -1.21 6.18 -20.84
N GLN A 39 -0.83 6.64 -22.02
CA GLN A 39 -1.70 6.80 -23.19
C GLN A 39 -0.88 6.56 -24.46
N ASN A 40 -1.28 5.61 -25.30
CA ASN A 40 -0.64 5.35 -26.60
C ASN A 40 0.90 5.29 -26.53
N ASN A 41 1.46 4.49 -25.60
CA ASN A 41 2.90 4.36 -25.33
C ASN A 41 3.60 5.61 -24.75
N GLU A 42 2.87 6.69 -24.52
CA GLU A 42 3.36 7.88 -23.86
C GLU A 42 2.98 7.85 -22.38
N TYR A 43 3.97 8.08 -21.52
CA TYR A 43 3.86 8.05 -20.07
C TYR A 43 4.15 9.43 -19.51
N THR A 44 3.18 9.99 -18.81
CA THR A 44 3.21 11.35 -18.28
C THR A 44 3.14 11.30 -16.76
N LEU A 45 4.16 11.88 -16.12
CA LEU A 45 4.20 12.09 -14.68
C LEU A 45 3.75 13.52 -14.39
N ARG A 46 2.74 13.67 -13.53
CA ARG A 46 2.23 14.97 -13.08
C ARG A 46 2.04 15.02 -11.57
N GLU A 47 1.92 16.22 -11.05
CA GLU A 47 1.45 16.44 -9.68
C GLU A 47 -0.05 16.13 -9.57
N LEU A 48 -0.44 15.50 -8.46
CA LEU A 48 -1.82 15.10 -8.20
C LEU A 48 -2.74 16.31 -7.99
N ASP A 49 -2.28 17.31 -7.23
CA ASP A 49 -3.14 18.42 -6.79
C ASP A 49 -3.15 19.61 -7.76
N THR A 50 -2.01 19.90 -8.40
CA THR A 50 -1.88 21.02 -9.35
C THR A 50 -2.09 20.60 -10.80
N ALA A 51 -2.09 19.30 -11.08
CA ALA A 51 -2.08 18.72 -12.42
C ALA A 51 -0.90 19.16 -13.32
N VAL A 52 0.14 19.78 -12.76
CA VAL A 52 1.33 20.22 -13.50
C VAL A 52 2.10 19.00 -13.99
N THR A 53 2.33 18.93 -15.31
CA THR A 53 3.19 17.91 -15.92
C THR A 53 4.64 18.15 -15.53
N LEU A 54 5.26 17.13 -14.93
CA LEU A 54 6.65 17.15 -14.48
C LEU A 54 7.62 16.53 -15.48
N ALA A 55 7.16 15.50 -16.19
CA ALA A 55 7.93 14.80 -17.22
C ALA A 55 7.01 13.95 -18.09
N GLN A 56 7.45 13.67 -19.31
CA GLN A 56 6.77 12.83 -20.29
C GLN A 56 7.82 12.02 -21.05
N VAL A 57 7.49 10.79 -21.41
CA VAL A 57 8.39 9.89 -22.14
C VAL A 57 7.58 8.93 -23.00
N ILE A 58 8.15 8.49 -24.12
CA ILE A 58 7.58 7.43 -24.95
C ILE A 58 8.34 6.13 -24.66
N CYS A 59 7.61 5.07 -24.35
CA CYS A 59 8.15 3.73 -24.12
C CYS A 59 7.66 2.77 -25.20
N GLN A 60 8.52 1.88 -25.70
CA GLN A 60 8.10 0.88 -26.70
C GLN A 60 7.13 -0.15 -26.13
N THR A 61 7.33 -0.50 -24.86
CA THR A 61 6.49 -1.41 -24.09
C THR A 61 6.08 -0.75 -22.77
N PRO A 62 4.98 -1.19 -22.15
CA PRO A 62 4.63 -0.70 -20.82
C PRO A 62 5.75 -0.93 -19.80
N PRO A 63 6.20 0.11 -19.08
CA PRO A 63 7.27 -0.01 -18.10
C PRO A 63 6.73 -0.74 -16.86
N VAL A 64 7.46 -1.75 -16.41
CA VAL A 64 7.14 -2.50 -15.18
C VAL A 64 8.02 -2.00 -14.04
N PHE A 65 9.30 -1.78 -14.27
CA PHE A 65 10.23 -1.24 -13.29
C PHE A 65 10.72 0.15 -13.68
N ALA A 66 11.35 0.85 -12.73
CA ALA A 66 11.96 2.13 -13.01
C ALA A 66 12.97 2.05 -14.16
N ASP A 67 13.77 0.98 -14.21
CA ASP A 67 14.80 0.77 -15.22
C ASP A 67 14.26 0.50 -16.64
N ASP A 68 12.97 0.17 -16.79
CA ASP A 68 12.31 0.05 -18.10
C ASP A 68 12.03 1.43 -18.73
N LEU A 69 12.10 2.50 -17.94
CA LEU A 69 11.91 3.86 -18.42
C LEU A 69 13.19 4.41 -19.05
N PRO A 70 13.10 5.10 -20.19
CA PRO A 70 14.26 5.77 -20.77
C PRO A 70 14.92 6.75 -19.81
N ALA A 71 16.25 6.83 -19.86
CA ALA A 71 17.02 7.74 -19.04
C ALA A 71 16.56 9.20 -19.26
N GLY A 72 16.11 9.85 -18.20
CA GLY A 72 15.53 11.19 -18.29
C GLY A 72 14.94 11.67 -16.97
N THR A 73 14.21 12.78 -17.02
CA THR A 73 13.58 13.40 -15.84
C THR A 73 12.57 12.48 -15.17
N LEU A 74 11.76 11.76 -15.96
CA LEU A 74 10.76 10.84 -15.42
C LEU A 74 11.44 9.71 -14.64
N HIS A 75 12.38 8.99 -15.27
CA HIS A 75 13.18 7.94 -14.64
C HIS A 75 13.80 8.43 -13.31
N LYS A 76 14.58 9.54 -13.34
CA LYS A 76 15.24 10.09 -12.15
C LYS A 76 14.29 10.41 -10.99
N ARG A 77 13.06 10.84 -11.28
CA ARG A 77 12.05 11.16 -10.26
C ARG A 77 11.40 9.92 -9.66
N VAL A 78 11.11 8.91 -10.48
CA VAL A 78 10.37 7.73 -10.02
C VAL A 78 11.27 6.67 -9.40
N THR A 79 12.52 6.49 -9.86
CA THR A 79 13.45 5.48 -9.32
C THR A 79 13.55 5.47 -7.78
N PRO A 80 13.82 6.61 -7.10
CA PRO A 80 13.91 6.61 -5.63
C PRO A 80 12.57 6.34 -4.93
N ILE A 81 11.45 6.57 -5.62
CA ILE A 81 10.09 6.38 -5.09
C ILE A 81 9.67 4.91 -5.25
N LEU A 82 9.85 4.33 -6.43
CA LEU A 82 9.47 2.95 -6.74
C LEU A 82 10.39 1.96 -6.01
N GLY A 83 11.70 2.21 -5.99
CA GLY A 83 12.68 1.23 -5.54
C GLY A 83 12.57 -0.04 -6.37
N VAL A 84 12.37 -1.19 -5.71
CA VAL A 84 12.24 -2.50 -6.36
C VAL A 84 10.79 -2.89 -6.68
N ARG A 85 9.82 -2.00 -6.46
CA ARG A 85 8.40 -2.27 -6.74
C ARG A 85 8.11 -2.10 -8.21
N ALA A 86 7.27 -2.99 -8.72
CA ALA A 86 6.70 -2.84 -10.06
C ALA A 86 5.62 -1.75 -10.09
N LEU A 87 5.53 -1.06 -11.22
CA LEU A 87 4.38 -0.30 -11.67
C LEU A 87 3.29 -1.28 -12.11
N LEU A 88 2.12 -1.15 -11.52
CA LEU A 88 0.92 -1.88 -11.87
C LEU A 88 -0.07 -0.94 -12.53
N GLU A 89 -0.81 -1.44 -13.52
CA GLU A 89 -1.99 -0.74 -13.99
C GLU A 89 -3.07 -0.78 -12.89
N MET A 90 -3.37 0.38 -12.33
CA MET A 90 -4.29 0.51 -11.21
C MET A 90 -5.74 0.65 -11.68
N ALA A 91 -5.94 1.40 -12.77
CA ALA A 91 -7.22 1.56 -13.44
C ALA A 91 -6.99 2.08 -14.86
N CYS A 92 -7.82 1.63 -15.80
CA CYS A 92 -7.93 2.22 -17.12
C CYS A 92 -9.38 2.54 -17.46
N ALA A 93 -9.60 3.60 -18.25
CA ALA A 93 -10.92 3.99 -18.70
C ALA A 93 -10.88 4.65 -20.07
N ASP A 94 -11.91 4.37 -20.88
CA ASP A 94 -12.24 5.16 -22.05
C ASP A 94 -13.03 6.38 -21.60
N VAL A 95 -12.55 7.56 -21.99
CA VAL A 95 -13.13 8.84 -21.61
C VAL A 95 -13.55 9.55 -22.87
N THR A 96 -14.85 9.83 -22.99
CA THR A 96 -15.38 10.72 -24.03
C THR A 96 -15.79 12.03 -23.38
N ARG A 97 -15.19 13.13 -23.85
CA ARG A 97 -15.52 14.49 -23.40
C ARG A 97 -16.22 15.23 -24.51
N THR A 98 -17.43 15.70 -24.22
CA THR A 98 -18.24 16.51 -25.13
C THR A 98 -18.46 17.88 -24.52
N THR A 99 -18.11 18.94 -25.25
CA THR A 99 -18.27 20.32 -24.79
C THR A 99 -19.47 20.96 -25.48
N TYR A 100 -20.33 21.61 -24.70
CA TYR A 100 -21.49 22.36 -25.18
C TYR A 100 -21.37 23.84 -24.77
N SER A 101 -21.83 24.74 -25.63
CA SER A 101 -22.01 26.14 -25.28
C SER A 101 -23.32 26.29 -24.50
N LEU A 102 -23.31 27.06 -23.41
CA LEU A 102 -24.53 27.54 -22.78
C LEU A 102 -24.76 28.97 -23.25
N LEU A 103 -25.87 29.20 -23.96
CA LEU A 103 -26.19 30.47 -24.61
C LEU A 103 -27.25 31.23 -23.81
N ASN A 104 -27.12 32.55 -23.66
CA ASN A 104 -28.18 33.40 -23.12
C ASN A 104 -29.22 33.77 -24.19
N GLU A 105 -30.17 34.63 -23.82
CA GLU A 105 -31.22 35.14 -24.73
C GLU A 105 -30.67 35.90 -25.95
N ASP A 106 -29.47 36.49 -25.84
CA ASP A 106 -28.76 37.16 -26.92
C ASP A 106 -27.89 36.21 -27.77
N GLU A 107 -28.05 34.89 -27.62
CA GLU A 107 -27.23 33.84 -28.24
C GLU A 107 -25.73 33.92 -27.90
N LYS A 108 -25.35 34.64 -26.84
CA LYS A 108 -23.96 34.72 -26.36
C LYS A 108 -23.65 33.55 -25.45
N THR A 109 -22.49 32.95 -25.64
CA THR A 109 -21.98 31.93 -24.71
C THR A 109 -21.68 32.57 -23.35
N VAL A 110 -22.35 32.08 -22.30
CA VAL A 110 -22.16 32.53 -20.92
C VAL A 110 -21.34 31.54 -20.10
N ALA A 111 -21.37 30.26 -20.47
CA ALA A 111 -20.57 29.21 -19.87
C ALA A 111 -20.39 28.05 -20.85
N ARG A 112 -19.41 27.19 -20.59
CA ARG A 112 -19.25 25.91 -21.27
C ARG A 112 -19.62 24.77 -20.34
N LEU A 113 -20.37 23.81 -20.86
CA LEU A 113 -20.72 22.57 -20.18
C LEU A 113 -19.89 21.44 -20.78
N VAL A 114 -18.99 20.85 -19.99
CA VAL A 114 -18.20 19.68 -20.41
C VAL A 114 -18.82 18.45 -19.79
N VAL A 115 -19.42 17.60 -20.62
CA VAL A 115 -19.92 16.29 -20.22
C VAL A 115 -18.80 15.28 -20.47
N ALA A 116 -18.31 14.64 -19.41
CA ALA A 116 -17.33 13.58 -19.52
C ALA A 116 -17.98 12.24 -19.15
N GLU A 117 -18.04 11.36 -20.13
CA GLU A 117 -18.46 9.97 -19.97
C GLU A 117 -17.22 9.10 -19.77
N ILE A 118 -17.09 8.52 -18.58
CA ILE A 118 -15.95 7.69 -18.18
C ILE A 118 -16.42 6.25 -18.12
N ARG A 119 -15.83 5.39 -18.95
CA ARG A 119 -16.11 3.95 -19.01
C ARG A 119 -14.89 3.17 -18.50
N PRO A 120 -14.86 2.79 -17.22
CA PRO A 120 -13.76 1.99 -16.68
C PRO A 120 -13.71 0.62 -17.36
N SER A 121 -12.52 0.12 -17.66
CA SER A 121 -12.36 -1.22 -18.24
C SER A 121 -12.85 -2.34 -17.30
N SER A 122 -12.96 -2.06 -16.00
CA SER A 122 -13.38 -3.02 -14.97
C SER A 122 -14.90 -3.11 -14.73
N THR A 123 -15.69 -2.17 -15.27
CA THR A 123 -17.14 -2.09 -14.97
C THR A 123 -17.94 -1.69 -16.20
N THR A 124 -19.15 -2.20 -16.35
CA THR A 124 -20.02 -1.87 -17.49
C THR A 124 -20.79 -0.56 -17.34
N THR A 125 -20.94 -0.05 -16.11
CA THR A 125 -21.65 1.20 -15.84
C THR A 125 -20.74 2.41 -16.03
N PRO A 126 -21.03 3.31 -16.98
CA PRO A 126 -20.25 4.54 -17.13
C PRO A 126 -20.51 5.49 -15.97
N LEU A 127 -19.47 6.23 -15.58
CA LEU A 127 -19.60 7.41 -14.73
C LEU A 127 -19.73 8.63 -15.63
N ILE A 128 -20.86 9.34 -15.54
CA ILE A 128 -21.07 10.60 -16.25
C ILE A 128 -20.78 11.75 -15.28
N THR A 129 -19.87 12.63 -15.66
CA THR A 129 -19.56 13.84 -14.90
C THR A 129 -19.81 15.06 -15.76
N ILE A 130 -20.17 16.15 -15.11
CA ILE A 130 -20.51 17.41 -15.76
C ILE A 130 -19.71 18.51 -15.09
N HIS A 131 -18.90 19.21 -15.88
CA HIS A 131 -18.09 20.33 -15.45
C HIS A 131 -18.61 21.62 -16.11
N LEU A 132 -18.97 22.59 -15.27
CA LEU A 132 -19.40 23.92 -15.71
C LEU A 132 -18.21 24.88 -15.67
N HIS A 133 -17.86 25.45 -16.81
CA HIS A 133 -16.78 26.42 -16.95
C HIS A 133 -17.38 27.80 -17.28
N PRO A 134 -17.49 28.73 -16.30
CA PRO A 134 -17.99 30.07 -16.54
C PRO A 134 -17.07 30.85 -17.49
N LEU A 135 -17.67 31.70 -18.34
CA LEU A 135 -16.92 32.70 -19.10
C LEU A 135 -16.80 34.00 -18.29
N ARG A 136 -15.70 34.74 -18.52
CA ARG A 136 -15.41 35.98 -17.79
C ARG A 136 -16.56 36.98 -17.93
N GLY A 137 -17.11 37.42 -16.80
CA GLY A 137 -18.20 38.40 -16.75
C GLY A 137 -19.61 37.81 -16.63
N TYR A 138 -19.76 36.48 -16.57
CA TYR A 138 -21.05 35.78 -16.48
C TYR A 138 -21.16 34.90 -15.21
N ASP A 139 -20.56 35.35 -14.10
CA ASP A 139 -20.50 34.59 -12.85
C ASP A 139 -21.90 34.34 -12.24
N THR A 140 -22.81 35.31 -12.37
CA THR A 140 -24.20 35.23 -11.90
C THR A 140 -25.01 34.17 -12.64
N GLU A 141 -24.82 34.09 -13.96
CA GLU A 141 -25.44 33.12 -14.84
C GLU A 141 -24.94 31.73 -14.50
N ALA A 142 -23.63 31.57 -14.32
CA ALA A 142 -23.01 30.30 -13.95
C ALA A 142 -23.47 29.79 -12.58
N GLN A 143 -23.62 30.67 -11.58
CA GLN A 143 -24.18 30.30 -10.27
C GLN A 143 -25.64 29.82 -10.40
N THR A 144 -26.44 30.51 -11.22
CA THR A 144 -27.83 30.15 -11.48
C THR A 144 -27.93 28.78 -12.16
N ILE A 145 -27.10 28.52 -13.18
CA ILE A 145 -27.01 27.22 -13.87
C ILE A 145 -26.57 26.12 -12.89
N SER A 146 -25.56 26.39 -12.06
CA SER A 146 -25.08 25.45 -11.05
C SER A 146 -26.17 25.07 -10.05
N GLN A 147 -27.02 26.03 -9.65
CA GLN A 147 -28.15 25.76 -8.77
C GLN A 147 -29.21 24.90 -9.45
N ARG A 148 -29.58 25.21 -10.70
CA ARG A 148 -30.52 24.39 -11.47
C ARG A 148 -30.06 22.94 -11.65
N LEU A 149 -28.75 22.72 -11.87
CA LEU A 149 -28.19 21.37 -11.93
C LEU A 149 -28.36 20.62 -10.59
N ARG A 150 -28.16 21.30 -9.46
CA ARG A 150 -28.39 20.72 -8.13
C ARG A 150 -29.87 20.40 -7.90
N ASP A 151 -30.76 21.31 -8.29
CA ASP A 151 -32.21 21.13 -8.15
C ASP A 151 -32.72 19.95 -9.03
N ALA A 152 -32.04 19.68 -10.14
CA ALA A 152 -32.28 18.50 -10.99
C ALA A 152 -31.70 17.18 -10.42
N GLY A 153 -31.12 17.21 -9.22
CA GLY A 153 -30.59 16.04 -8.52
C GLY A 153 -29.13 15.71 -8.80
N LEU A 154 -28.37 16.57 -9.50
CA LEU A 154 -26.93 16.36 -9.65
C LEU A 154 -26.21 16.69 -8.34
N ILE A 155 -25.36 15.77 -7.91
CA ILE A 155 -24.53 15.94 -6.72
C ILE A 155 -23.17 16.54 -7.09
N PRO A 156 -22.60 17.44 -6.27
CA PRO A 156 -21.22 17.88 -6.43
C PRO A 156 -20.26 16.67 -6.40
N GLY A 157 -19.40 16.55 -7.43
CA GLY A 157 -18.43 15.46 -7.52
C GLY A 157 -17.34 15.51 -6.45
N ALA A 158 -16.74 14.35 -6.14
CA ALA A 158 -15.71 14.16 -5.10
C ALA A 158 -14.30 14.70 -5.46
N GLY A 159 -14.24 15.78 -6.22
CA GLY A 159 -13.01 16.37 -6.74
C GLY A 159 -13.10 16.64 -8.24
N THR A 160 -12.33 17.62 -8.70
CA THR A 160 -12.29 18.05 -10.10
C THR A 160 -11.35 17.21 -10.97
N ASP A 161 -10.44 16.45 -10.36
CA ASP A 161 -9.43 15.69 -11.09
C ASP A 161 -9.96 14.34 -11.61
N ILE A 162 -9.80 14.12 -12.92
CA ILE A 162 -10.27 12.91 -13.61
C ILE A 162 -9.63 11.61 -13.10
N TYR A 163 -8.42 11.66 -12.52
CA TYR A 163 -7.78 10.51 -11.87
C TYR A 163 -8.65 9.97 -10.75
N ARG A 164 -9.17 10.84 -9.87
CA ARG A 164 -9.99 10.42 -8.72
C ARG A 164 -11.32 9.82 -9.18
N GLN A 165 -11.89 10.38 -10.24
CA GLN A 165 -13.13 9.88 -10.85
C GLN A 165 -12.94 8.49 -11.45
N ILE A 166 -11.87 8.28 -12.22
CA ILE A 166 -11.54 6.97 -12.83
C ILE A 166 -11.23 5.93 -11.75
N MET A 167 -10.45 6.28 -10.73
CA MET A 167 -10.17 5.37 -9.61
C MET A 167 -11.44 4.95 -8.88
N ALA A 168 -12.31 5.90 -8.54
CA ALA A 168 -13.58 5.63 -7.87
C ALA A 168 -14.49 4.73 -8.73
N ALA A 169 -14.61 5.03 -10.03
CA ALA A 169 -15.40 4.25 -10.97
C ALA A 169 -14.85 2.81 -11.15
N ALA A 170 -13.52 2.64 -11.06
CA ALA A 170 -12.88 1.33 -11.06
C ALA A 170 -12.94 0.59 -9.70
N GLY A 171 -13.62 1.14 -8.69
CA GLY A 171 -13.70 0.57 -7.34
C GLY A 171 -12.36 0.58 -6.59
N LYS A 172 -11.43 1.46 -6.99
CA LYS A 172 -10.11 1.60 -6.38
C LYS A 172 -10.11 2.79 -5.42
N THR A 173 -9.50 2.59 -4.26
CA THR A 173 -9.21 3.68 -3.32
C THR A 173 -7.70 3.88 -3.26
N PRO A 174 -7.17 4.99 -3.81
CA PRO A 174 -5.75 5.30 -3.70
C PRO A 174 -5.25 5.27 -2.25
N GLY A 175 -4.07 4.68 -2.03
CA GLY A 175 -3.50 4.51 -0.70
C GLY A 175 -4.10 3.38 0.15
N SER A 176 -5.05 2.59 -0.38
CA SER A 176 -5.77 1.54 0.36
C SER A 176 -4.92 0.39 0.89
N TYR A 177 -3.78 0.09 0.26
CA TYR A 177 -2.83 -0.91 0.74
C TYR A 177 -1.63 -0.24 1.40
N HIS A 178 -1.30 -0.65 2.63
CA HIS A 178 -0.09 -0.24 3.33
C HIS A 178 0.53 -1.48 3.98
N PRO A 179 1.85 -1.73 3.82
CA PRO A 179 2.50 -2.93 4.38
C PRO A 179 2.46 -3.00 5.91
N LYS A 180 2.31 -1.84 6.54
CA LYS A 180 2.11 -1.67 8.00
C LYS A 180 0.85 -0.84 8.25
N PRO A 181 -0.35 -1.38 8.06
CA PRO A 181 -1.57 -0.58 8.12
C PRO A 181 -1.74 0.04 9.51
N PRO A 182 -2.16 1.31 9.60
CA PRO A 182 -2.51 1.90 10.88
C PRO A 182 -3.70 1.14 11.48
N VAL A 183 -3.67 0.93 12.80
CA VAL A 183 -4.74 0.25 13.52
C VAL A 183 -5.33 1.26 14.50
N PRO A 184 -6.59 1.68 14.36
CA PRO A 184 -7.19 2.62 15.30
C PRO A 184 -7.33 1.94 16.66
N LEU A 185 -6.66 2.47 17.68
CA LEU A 185 -6.74 1.95 19.05
C LEU A 185 -7.12 3.08 19.99
N THR A 186 -8.01 2.81 20.94
CA THR A 186 -8.34 3.74 22.02
C THR A 186 -7.73 3.23 23.33
N PRO A 187 -7.28 4.12 24.25
CA PRO A 187 -6.59 3.68 25.46
C PRO A 187 -7.42 2.74 26.36
N GLN A 188 -8.74 2.91 26.35
CA GLN A 188 -9.71 2.17 27.17
C GLN A 188 -10.21 0.88 26.52
N MET A 189 -9.91 0.65 25.24
CA MET A 189 -10.26 -0.59 24.53
C MET A 189 -9.76 -1.81 25.32
N ARG A 190 -10.57 -2.88 25.36
CA ARG A 190 -10.14 -4.14 25.96
C ARG A 190 -8.94 -4.70 25.20
N ALA A 191 -8.01 -5.32 25.92
CA ALA A 191 -6.76 -5.77 25.32
C ALA A 191 -6.96 -6.91 24.31
N ASP A 192 -7.95 -7.78 24.53
CA ASP A 192 -8.33 -8.86 23.61
C ASP A 192 -8.87 -8.32 22.28
N GLU A 193 -9.76 -7.33 22.33
CA GLU A 193 -10.28 -6.62 21.15
C GLU A 193 -9.16 -5.90 20.39
N ALA A 194 -8.34 -5.11 21.10
CA ALA A 194 -7.20 -4.42 20.52
C ALA A 194 -6.22 -5.38 19.85
N ALA A 195 -5.93 -6.52 20.50
CA ALA A 195 -5.09 -7.56 19.93
C ALA A 195 -5.71 -8.16 18.67
N LYS A 196 -7.00 -8.53 18.67
CA LYS A 196 -7.67 -9.03 17.46
C LYS A 196 -7.65 -8.00 16.33
N GLN A 197 -7.83 -6.70 16.60
CA GLN A 197 -7.73 -5.65 15.57
C GLN A 197 -6.33 -5.57 14.96
N ILE A 198 -5.27 -5.55 15.79
CA ILE A 198 -3.88 -5.54 15.31
C ILE A 198 -3.60 -6.76 14.44
N LEU A 199 -4.03 -7.94 14.88
CA LEU A 199 -3.78 -9.21 14.21
C LEU A 199 -4.59 -9.36 12.91
N ARG A 200 -5.85 -8.89 12.86
CA ARG A 200 -6.64 -8.81 11.63
C ARG A 200 -5.98 -7.89 10.60
N ALA A 201 -5.42 -6.76 11.03
CA ALA A 201 -4.70 -5.86 10.13
C ALA A 201 -3.47 -6.54 9.51
N GLN A 202 -2.75 -7.40 10.26
CA GLN A 202 -1.67 -8.22 9.69
C GLN A 202 -2.19 -9.34 8.78
N LEU A 203 -3.32 -9.99 9.13
CA LEU A 203 -3.95 -10.99 8.28
C LEU A 203 -4.34 -10.39 6.92
N LYS A 204 -4.88 -9.16 6.89
CA LYS A 204 -5.17 -8.46 5.64
C LYS A 204 -3.92 -8.33 4.77
N VAL A 205 -2.77 -7.94 5.34
CA VAL A 205 -1.50 -7.86 4.60
C VAL A 205 -1.08 -9.24 4.09
N ILE A 206 -1.18 -10.30 4.90
CA ILE A 206 -0.89 -11.67 4.47
C ILE A 206 -1.73 -12.03 3.25
N ARG A 207 -3.07 -11.92 3.36
CA ARG A 207 -4.02 -12.26 2.29
C ARG A 207 -3.80 -11.43 1.03
N SER A 208 -3.60 -10.12 1.16
CA SER A 208 -3.42 -9.22 0.02
C SER A 208 -2.16 -9.52 -0.81
N ASN A 209 -1.17 -10.23 -0.28
CA ASN A 209 0.06 -10.56 -1.01
C ASN A 209 0.07 -12.01 -1.56
N GLU A 210 -0.81 -12.90 -1.09
CA GLU A 210 -0.82 -14.33 -1.47
C GLU A 210 -0.87 -14.54 -2.99
N SER A 211 -1.83 -13.89 -3.66
CA SER A 211 -2.04 -14.05 -5.11
C SER A 211 -0.89 -13.47 -5.93
N TYR A 212 -0.20 -12.45 -5.42
CA TYR A 212 0.90 -11.78 -6.12
C TYR A 212 2.23 -12.50 -5.97
N ILE A 213 2.44 -13.27 -4.89
CA ILE A 213 3.62 -14.15 -4.77
C ILE A 213 3.65 -15.15 -5.92
N ALA A 214 2.51 -15.71 -6.31
CA ALA A 214 2.43 -16.64 -7.44
C ALA A 214 2.63 -15.98 -8.80
N GLN A 215 2.32 -14.69 -8.92
CA GLN A 215 2.53 -13.91 -10.16
C GLN A 215 3.98 -13.47 -10.34
N ASP A 216 4.79 -13.52 -9.27
CA ASP A 216 6.22 -13.20 -9.28
C ASP A 216 6.55 -11.81 -9.88
N ILE A 217 5.65 -10.85 -9.66
CA ILE A 217 5.78 -9.49 -10.23
C ILE A 217 6.97 -8.76 -9.62
N ASP A 218 7.07 -8.73 -8.29
CA ASP A 218 8.20 -8.17 -7.58
C ASP A 218 8.47 -8.89 -6.25
N ILE A 219 9.68 -8.74 -5.73
CA ILE A 219 10.14 -9.42 -4.50
C ILE A 219 9.51 -8.87 -3.22
N GLU A 220 8.83 -7.72 -3.28
CA GLU A 220 8.31 -7.05 -2.10
C GLU A 220 6.96 -7.63 -1.67
N PHE A 221 6.21 -8.29 -2.56
CA PHE A 221 5.02 -9.06 -2.16
C PHE A 221 5.38 -10.15 -1.15
N LEU A 222 6.43 -10.92 -1.43
CA LEU A 222 6.95 -11.92 -0.49
C LEU A 222 7.55 -11.27 0.76
N HIS A 223 8.22 -10.13 0.61
CA HIS A 223 8.74 -9.37 1.74
C HIS A 223 7.64 -8.99 2.73
N ASP A 224 6.58 -8.34 2.25
CA ASP A 224 5.47 -7.86 3.05
C ASP A 224 4.71 -9.00 3.73
N PHE A 225 4.43 -10.07 2.98
CA PHE A 225 3.86 -11.30 3.51
C PHE A 225 4.65 -11.82 4.73
N ARG A 226 5.98 -11.93 4.57
CA ARG A 226 6.88 -12.39 5.64
C ARG A 226 6.98 -11.41 6.79
N VAL A 227 6.98 -10.11 6.52
CA VAL A 227 6.96 -9.06 7.54
C VAL A 227 5.69 -9.19 8.37
N ALA A 228 4.51 -9.33 7.75
CA ALA A 228 3.24 -9.50 8.43
C ALA A 228 3.22 -10.75 9.31
N ILE A 229 3.67 -11.92 8.82
CA ILE A 229 3.80 -13.14 9.62
C ILE A 229 4.70 -12.92 10.85
N ARG A 230 5.87 -12.30 10.66
CA ARG A 230 6.81 -12.02 11.76
C ARG A 230 6.21 -11.04 12.77
N ARG A 231 5.50 -10.02 12.30
CA ARG A 231 4.78 -9.05 13.13
C ARG A 231 3.69 -9.75 13.94
N THR A 232 2.88 -10.62 13.33
CA THR A 232 1.86 -11.43 14.02
C THR A 232 2.47 -12.30 15.13
N ARG A 233 3.55 -13.03 14.84
CA ARG A 233 4.25 -13.86 15.84
C ARG A 233 4.86 -13.02 16.98
N SER A 234 5.37 -11.83 16.66
CA SER A 234 5.86 -10.89 17.65
C SER A 234 4.70 -10.39 18.52
N ALA A 235 3.60 -9.94 17.93
CA ALA A 235 2.41 -9.48 18.65
C ALA A 235 1.89 -10.55 19.61
N LEU A 236 1.71 -11.80 19.14
CA LEU A 236 1.33 -12.95 19.97
C LEU A 236 2.27 -13.18 21.17
N THR A 237 3.56 -12.89 21.00
CA THR A 237 4.54 -13.00 22.10
C THR A 237 4.42 -11.85 23.10
N GLN A 238 3.99 -10.67 22.65
CA GLN A 238 3.89 -9.48 23.50
C GLN A 238 2.57 -9.40 24.27
N ILE A 239 1.50 -9.99 23.76
CA ILE A 239 0.17 -10.02 24.38
C ILE A 239 0.00 -11.19 25.37
N LYS A 240 1.08 -11.66 26.01
CA LYS A 240 1.02 -12.78 26.97
C LYS A 240 -0.05 -12.50 28.04
N GLY A 241 -1.00 -13.42 28.20
CA GLY A 241 -2.11 -13.30 29.14
C GLY A 241 -3.34 -12.55 28.61
N VAL A 242 -3.32 -12.07 27.36
CA VAL A 242 -4.50 -11.51 26.68
C VAL A 242 -5.35 -12.61 26.04
N PHE A 243 -4.71 -13.66 25.52
CA PHE A 243 -5.36 -14.88 25.06
C PHE A 243 -4.89 -16.09 25.88
N PRO A 244 -5.63 -17.21 25.86
CA PRO A 244 -5.18 -18.48 26.43
C PRO A 244 -3.78 -18.88 25.92
N ALA A 245 -2.98 -19.48 26.81
CA ALA A 245 -1.57 -19.73 26.55
C ALA A 245 -1.34 -20.81 25.48
N ASP A 246 -2.18 -21.84 25.51
CA ASP A 246 -2.25 -22.93 24.54
C ASP A 246 -2.64 -22.43 23.14
N VAL A 247 -3.68 -21.59 23.04
CA VAL A 247 -4.11 -20.95 21.80
C VAL A 247 -2.98 -20.10 21.21
N THR A 248 -2.35 -19.27 22.05
CA THR A 248 -1.22 -18.43 21.64
C THR A 248 -0.03 -19.27 21.16
N ALA A 249 0.28 -20.37 21.87
CA ALA A 249 1.40 -21.25 21.53
C ALA A 249 1.16 -22.01 20.22
N ARG A 250 -0.07 -22.49 19.98
CA ARG A 250 -0.49 -23.10 18.71
C ARG A 250 -0.27 -22.14 17.54
N PHE A 251 -0.92 -20.98 17.54
CA PHE A 251 -0.82 -20.05 16.41
C PHE A 251 0.59 -19.51 16.18
N LYS A 252 1.41 -19.39 17.24
CA LYS A 252 2.83 -19.06 17.08
C LYS A 252 3.62 -20.14 16.32
N ARG A 253 3.31 -21.43 16.55
CA ARG A 253 3.92 -22.55 15.83
C ARG A 253 3.40 -22.59 14.39
N ASP A 254 2.10 -22.49 14.20
CA ASP A 254 1.47 -22.55 12.88
C ASP A 254 2.01 -21.44 11.96
N LEU A 255 2.04 -20.20 12.43
CA LEU A 255 2.63 -19.09 11.66
C LEU A 255 4.16 -19.18 11.52
N ALA A 256 4.85 -19.90 12.41
CA ALA A 256 6.26 -20.20 12.20
C ALA A 256 6.44 -21.20 11.05
N THR A 257 5.57 -22.20 10.93
CA THR A 257 5.53 -23.14 9.80
C THR A 257 5.32 -22.38 8.49
N VAL A 258 4.33 -21.47 8.43
CA VAL A 258 4.11 -20.63 7.24
C VAL A 258 5.32 -19.77 6.89
N GLY A 259 5.94 -19.14 7.89
CA GLY A 259 7.16 -18.36 7.68
C GLY A 259 8.33 -19.21 7.14
N LYS A 260 8.46 -20.47 7.59
CA LYS A 260 9.50 -21.40 7.14
C LYS A 260 9.34 -21.81 5.68
N MET A 261 8.09 -22.00 5.22
CA MET A 261 7.80 -22.34 3.81
C MET A 261 8.45 -21.35 2.83
N THR A 262 8.60 -20.08 3.22
CA THR A 262 9.06 -19.00 2.34
C THR A 262 10.50 -18.54 2.58
N ASN A 263 11.24 -19.16 3.51
CA ASN A 263 12.57 -18.69 3.89
C ASN A 263 13.56 -18.72 2.74
N GLN A 264 13.67 -19.88 2.09
CA GLN A 264 14.66 -20.08 1.04
C GLN A 264 14.42 -19.17 -0.16
N LEU A 265 13.16 -18.97 -0.56
CA LEU A 265 12.81 -18.05 -1.65
C LEU A 265 13.26 -16.62 -1.30
N ARG A 266 12.97 -16.15 -0.08
CA ARG A 266 13.38 -14.80 0.31
C ARG A 266 14.89 -14.64 0.38
N ASP A 267 15.61 -15.65 0.85
CA ASP A 267 17.07 -15.59 0.91
C ASP A 267 17.63 -15.47 -0.52
N LEU A 268 17.11 -16.25 -1.48
CA LEU A 268 17.47 -16.15 -2.89
C LEU A 268 17.12 -14.77 -3.49
N ASP A 269 15.93 -14.23 -3.22
CA ASP A 269 15.55 -12.88 -3.67
C ASP A 269 16.55 -11.82 -3.19
N VAL A 270 17.00 -11.92 -1.93
CA VAL A 270 17.97 -10.97 -1.35
C VAL A 270 19.33 -11.12 -2.02
N TYR A 271 19.81 -12.35 -2.24
CA TYR A 271 21.09 -12.56 -2.94
C TYR A 271 21.05 -12.03 -4.37
N LEU A 272 19.98 -12.32 -5.11
CA LEU A 272 19.82 -11.89 -6.50
C LEU A 272 19.69 -10.37 -6.62
N LEU A 273 18.98 -9.71 -5.70
CA LEU A 273 18.87 -8.25 -5.69
C LEU A 273 20.25 -7.57 -5.49
N ASP A 274 21.12 -8.18 -4.70
CA ASP A 274 22.45 -7.65 -4.38
C ASP A 274 23.53 -8.03 -5.42
N GLU A 275 23.17 -8.63 -6.56
CA GLU A 275 24.11 -9.11 -7.57
C GLU A 275 25.11 -8.05 -8.02
N ALA A 276 24.63 -6.85 -8.37
CA ALA A 276 25.49 -5.74 -8.76
C ALA A 276 26.48 -5.34 -7.66
N ARG A 277 26.03 -5.34 -6.40
CA ARG A 277 26.87 -5.08 -5.23
C ARG A 277 27.94 -6.15 -5.09
N TYR A 278 27.58 -7.44 -5.14
CA TYR A 278 28.54 -8.53 -5.06
C TYR A 278 29.57 -8.49 -6.19
N ARG A 279 29.14 -8.15 -7.42
CA ARG A 279 30.05 -7.95 -8.56
C ARG A 279 31.05 -6.82 -8.32
N SER A 280 30.60 -5.70 -7.76
CA SER A 280 31.45 -4.54 -7.45
C SER A 280 32.47 -4.77 -6.34
N MET A 281 32.28 -5.81 -5.52
CA MET A 281 33.22 -6.19 -4.46
C MET A 281 34.37 -7.06 -4.96
N LEU A 282 34.32 -7.52 -6.22
CA LEU A 282 35.36 -8.34 -6.85
C LEU A 282 36.32 -7.47 -7.67
N PRO A 283 37.61 -7.84 -7.76
CA PRO A 283 38.51 -7.31 -8.78
C PRO A 283 37.93 -7.42 -10.19
N GLU A 284 38.22 -6.45 -11.07
CA GLU A 284 37.65 -6.40 -12.44
C GLU A 284 37.88 -7.70 -13.21
N ASN A 285 39.04 -8.34 -13.04
CA ASN A 285 39.39 -9.60 -13.70
C ASN A 285 38.60 -10.82 -13.19
N LEU A 286 37.94 -10.72 -12.03
CA LEU A 286 37.10 -11.78 -11.42
C LEU A 286 35.60 -11.44 -11.44
N ALA A 287 35.23 -10.21 -11.81
CA ALA A 287 33.83 -9.77 -11.81
C ALA A 287 32.94 -10.56 -12.79
N ALA A 288 33.53 -11.12 -13.85
CA ALA A 288 32.83 -12.02 -14.77
C ALA A 288 32.58 -13.41 -14.17
N ASP A 289 33.49 -13.90 -13.32
CA ASP A 289 33.51 -15.29 -12.82
C ASP A 289 32.39 -15.59 -11.82
N ILE A 290 31.77 -14.57 -11.23
CA ILE A 290 30.59 -14.75 -10.36
C ILE A 290 29.28 -14.97 -11.15
N GLY A 291 29.30 -14.72 -12.47
CA GLY A 291 28.12 -14.87 -13.35
C GLY A 291 27.46 -16.26 -13.27
N PRO A 292 28.22 -17.37 -13.39
CA PRO A 292 27.69 -18.73 -13.25
C PRO A 292 26.97 -18.98 -11.91
N LEU A 293 27.45 -18.40 -10.80
CA LEU A 293 26.77 -18.49 -9.50
C LEU A 293 25.38 -17.86 -9.57
N PHE A 294 25.26 -16.64 -10.11
CA PHE A 294 23.96 -15.97 -10.23
C PHE A 294 23.02 -16.66 -11.20
N THR A 295 23.53 -17.24 -12.29
CA THR A 295 22.74 -18.12 -13.16
C THR A 295 22.17 -19.31 -12.41
N TYR A 296 23.00 -19.99 -11.60
CA TYR A 296 22.55 -21.10 -10.74
C TYR A 296 21.51 -20.62 -9.71
N LEU A 297 21.72 -19.47 -9.06
CA LEU A 297 20.79 -18.93 -8.07
C LEU A 297 19.43 -18.59 -8.68
N ARG A 298 19.37 -18.05 -9.92
CA ARG A 298 18.11 -17.79 -10.63
C ARG A 298 17.36 -19.08 -10.93
N GLN A 299 18.03 -20.11 -11.45
CA GLN A 299 17.41 -21.42 -11.71
C GLN A 299 16.87 -22.05 -10.42
N LYS A 300 17.65 -22.00 -9.34
CA LYS A 300 17.23 -22.48 -8.02
C LYS A 300 16.03 -21.69 -7.48
N ARG A 301 16.01 -20.37 -7.66
CA ARG A 301 14.89 -19.51 -7.25
C ARG A 301 13.60 -19.89 -7.96
N THR A 302 13.64 -20.14 -9.27
CA THR A 302 12.45 -20.59 -10.03
C THR A 302 11.87 -21.89 -9.48
N ALA A 303 12.72 -22.88 -9.19
CA ALA A 303 12.26 -24.14 -8.59
C ALA A 303 11.66 -23.94 -7.19
N VAL A 304 12.36 -23.17 -6.34
CA VAL A 304 11.89 -22.87 -4.97
C VAL A 304 10.60 -22.05 -4.98
N LEU A 305 10.41 -21.14 -5.95
CA LEU A 305 9.16 -20.41 -6.12
C LEU A 305 8.00 -21.36 -6.40
N ALA A 306 8.17 -22.34 -7.31
CA ALA A 306 7.14 -23.33 -7.59
C ALA A 306 6.76 -24.13 -6.33
N ASP A 307 7.74 -24.54 -5.53
CA ASP A 307 7.51 -25.22 -4.25
C ASP A 307 6.78 -24.32 -3.24
N VAL A 308 7.14 -23.04 -3.14
CA VAL A 308 6.46 -22.07 -2.27
C VAL A 308 5.00 -21.92 -2.69
N VAL A 309 4.73 -21.73 -3.99
CA VAL A 309 3.36 -21.60 -4.52
C VAL A 309 2.55 -22.87 -4.25
N ALA A 310 3.12 -24.05 -4.46
CA ALA A 310 2.47 -25.32 -4.14
C ALA A 310 2.14 -25.45 -2.64
N ASN A 311 3.06 -25.04 -1.76
CA ASN A 311 2.84 -25.07 -0.31
C ASN A 311 1.77 -24.06 0.16
N LEU A 312 1.76 -22.85 -0.38
CA LEU A 312 0.73 -21.83 -0.10
C LEU A 312 -0.64 -22.26 -0.65
N ASN A 313 -0.67 -23.02 -1.74
CA ASN A 313 -1.87 -23.69 -2.25
C ASN A 313 -2.12 -25.07 -1.62
N GLY A 314 -1.39 -25.43 -0.57
CA GLY A 314 -1.49 -26.72 0.10
C GLY A 314 -2.57 -26.77 1.19
N PRO A 315 -3.01 -27.97 1.60
CA PRO A 315 -4.03 -28.14 2.65
C PRO A 315 -3.56 -27.60 4.01
N GLN A 316 -2.26 -27.75 4.34
CA GLN A 316 -1.72 -27.25 5.60
C GLN A 316 -1.83 -25.72 5.71
N TYR A 317 -1.48 -24.99 4.64
CA TYR A 317 -1.59 -23.54 4.63
C TYR A 317 -3.05 -23.09 4.76
N ARG A 318 -3.94 -23.68 3.96
CA ARG A 318 -5.37 -23.38 4.01
C ARG A 318 -5.96 -23.60 5.40
N GLN A 319 -5.63 -24.72 6.05
CA GLN A 319 -6.11 -25.02 7.39
C GLN A 319 -5.61 -23.99 8.41
N ILE A 320 -4.31 -23.68 8.41
CA ILE A 320 -3.72 -22.69 9.32
C ILE A 320 -4.41 -21.34 9.16
N MET A 321 -4.60 -20.88 7.92
CA MET A 321 -5.22 -19.58 7.68
C MET A 321 -6.71 -19.56 8.01
N ALA A 322 -7.45 -20.64 7.73
CA ALA A 322 -8.86 -20.77 8.10
C ALA A 322 -9.04 -20.76 9.62
N ASP A 323 -8.25 -21.52 10.37
CA ASP A 323 -8.27 -21.54 11.83
C ASP A 323 -7.92 -20.17 12.42
N TRP A 324 -6.92 -19.51 11.83
CA TRP A 324 -6.47 -18.20 12.26
C TRP A 324 -7.53 -17.12 12.01
N GLU A 325 -8.13 -17.11 10.82
CA GLU A 325 -9.20 -16.19 10.46
C GLU A 325 -10.46 -16.40 11.31
N SER A 326 -10.83 -17.67 11.55
CA SER A 326 -11.93 -18.03 12.45
C SER A 326 -11.70 -17.49 13.87
N PHE A 327 -10.52 -17.77 14.46
CA PHE A 327 -10.16 -17.26 15.79
C PHE A 327 -10.19 -15.73 15.86
N LEU A 328 -9.68 -15.05 14.82
CA LEU A 328 -9.69 -13.60 14.78
C LEU A 328 -11.10 -13.02 14.60
N ASN A 329 -12.00 -13.71 13.92
CA ASN A 329 -13.36 -13.23 13.65
C ASN A 329 -14.37 -13.56 14.75
N GLU A 330 -14.10 -14.55 15.58
CA GLU A 330 -14.90 -14.85 16.77
C GLU A 330 -15.01 -13.62 17.69
N PRO A 331 -16.20 -13.33 18.27
CA PRO A 331 -16.33 -12.31 19.31
C PRO A 331 -15.40 -12.56 20.49
N VAL A 332 -15.03 -11.50 21.22
CA VAL A 332 -14.30 -11.70 22.49
C VAL A 332 -15.26 -12.20 23.56
N PRO A 333 -14.86 -13.13 24.45
CA PRO A 333 -15.72 -13.57 25.53
C PRO A 333 -16.04 -12.42 26.50
N GLU A 334 -17.28 -12.36 26.98
CA GLU A 334 -17.68 -11.39 28.02
C GLU A 334 -16.80 -11.54 29.27
N ASN A 335 -16.62 -12.78 29.71
CA ASN A 335 -15.80 -13.18 30.85
C ASN A 335 -14.57 -13.99 30.40
N PRO A 336 -13.47 -13.33 30.02
CA PRO A 336 -12.30 -14.03 29.51
C PRO A 336 -11.51 -14.69 30.65
N ALA A 337 -11.07 -15.93 30.43
CA ALA A 337 -10.20 -16.65 31.37
C ALA A 337 -8.78 -16.06 31.45
N ALA A 338 -8.33 -15.33 30.42
CA ALA A 338 -6.98 -14.80 30.35
C ALA A 338 -6.85 -13.50 31.18
N PRO A 339 -5.84 -13.38 32.05
CA PRO A 339 -5.78 -12.36 33.13
C PRO A 339 -5.61 -10.91 32.64
N HIS A 340 -5.30 -10.70 31.37
CA HIS A 340 -5.11 -9.37 30.78
C HIS A 340 -6.11 -9.05 29.69
N ALA A 341 -6.99 -9.97 29.31
CA ALA A 341 -7.94 -9.81 28.22
C ALA A 341 -8.86 -8.59 28.38
N ALA A 342 -9.60 -8.51 29.48
CA ALA A 342 -10.54 -7.40 29.76
C ALA A 342 -9.87 -6.11 30.26
N ARG A 343 -8.53 -6.08 30.38
CA ARG A 343 -7.83 -4.88 30.88
C ARG A 343 -7.76 -3.81 29.79
N PRO A 344 -7.78 -2.52 30.13
CA PRO A 344 -7.50 -1.45 29.18
C PRO A 344 -6.14 -1.64 28.51
N ILE A 345 -6.12 -1.61 27.17
CA ILE A 345 -4.93 -1.92 26.38
C ILE A 345 -3.75 -1.01 26.73
N VAL A 346 -3.99 0.26 27.06
CA VAL A 346 -2.92 1.20 27.46
C VAL A 346 -2.15 0.73 28.71
N LYS A 347 -2.84 0.10 29.68
CA LYS A 347 -2.21 -0.42 30.90
C LYS A 347 -1.34 -1.64 30.59
N VAL A 348 -1.83 -2.51 29.70
CA VAL A 348 -1.09 -3.71 29.25
C VAL A 348 0.13 -3.30 28.44
N ALA A 349 -0.04 -2.40 27.47
CA ALA A 349 1.02 -1.89 26.60
C ALA A 349 2.14 -1.21 27.40
N ARG A 350 1.81 -0.25 28.28
CA ARG A 350 2.80 0.46 29.12
C ARG A 350 3.64 -0.52 29.96
N LYS A 351 2.97 -1.43 30.68
CA LYS A 351 3.65 -2.43 31.51
C LYS A 351 4.58 -3.31 30.67
N ARG A 352 4.13 -3.74 29.49
CA ARG A 352 4.90 -4.62 28.61
C ARG A 352 6.10 -3.92 27.98
N ILE A 353 5.90 -2.71 27.45
CA ILE A 353 6.95 -1.86 26.86
C ILE A 353 8.04 -1.61 27.90
N PHE A 354 7.67 -1.14 29.09
CA PHE A 354 8.63 -0.82 30.13
C PHE A 354 9.41 -2.05 30.62
N LYS A 355 8.72 -3.18 30.83
CA LYS A 355 9.39 -4.44 31.19
C LYS A 355 10.41 -4.86 30.12
N ARG A 356 10.03 -4.78 28.85
CA ARG A 356 10.88 -5.21 27.74
C ARG A 356 12.08 -4.29 27.55
N TYR A 357 11.88 -2.98 27.68
CA TYR A 357 12.95 -2.00 27.68
C TYR A 357 13.96 -2.27 28.79
N ARG A 358 13.51 -2.44 30.04
CA ARG A 358 14.41 -2.74 31.16
C ARG A 358 15.21 -4.03 30.96
N GLN A 359 14.59 -5.06 30.40
CA GLN A 359 15.28 -6.31 30.08
C GLN A 359 16.39 -6.08 29.05
N ILE A 360 16.09 -5.37 27.95
CA ILE A 360 17.07 -5.08 26.89
C ILE A 360 18.24 -4.24 27.42
N VAL A 361 17.97 -3.26 28.29
CA VAL A 361 19.04 -2.43 28.88
C VAL A 361 19.92 -3.25 29.82
N ALA A 362 19.33 -4.16 30.61
CA ALA A 362 20.09 -5.02 31.50
C ALA A 362 20.97 -6.01 30.71
N GLU A 363 20.35 -6.81 29.83
CA GLU A 363 21.05 -7.79 28.99
C GLU A 363 22.05 -7.11 28.05
N GLY A 364 21.69 -5.95 27.48
CA GLY A 364 22.56 -5.20 26.56
C GLY A 364 23.86 -4.72 27.20
N ARG A 365 23.85 -4.34 28.50
CA ARG A 365 25.08 -3.94 29.20
C ARG A 365 26.05 -5.11 29.30
N GLU A 366 25.58 -6.28 29.73
CA GLU A 366 26.39 -7.49 29.85
C GLU A 366 26.89 -7.99 28.48
N ILE A 367 26.05 -7.90 27.44
CA ILE A 367 26.42 -8.34 26.09
C ILE A 367 27.47 -7.44 25.45
N LEU A 368 27.38 -6.11 25.66
CA LEU A 368 28.35 -5.15 25.11
C LEU A 368 29.73 -5.26 25.76
N GLU A 369 29.85 -5.91 26.92
CA GLU A 369 31.15 -6.19 27.55
C GLU A 369 31.90 -7.34 26.87
N ASN A 370 31.19 -8.32 26.29
CA ASN A 370 31.80 -9.52 25.69
C ASN A 370 31.69 -9.57 24.15
N THR A 371 30.76 -8.82 23.54
CA THR A 371 30.60 -8.62 22.09
C THR A 371 30.55 -9.88 21.20
N GLU A 372 30.20 -11.04 21.75
CA GLU A 372 30.07 -12.26 20.94
C GLU A 372 28.91 -12.13 19.92
N ASP A 373 29.17 -12.53 18.68
CA ASP A 373 28.22 -12.39 17.56
C ASP A 373 26.83 -12.96 17.85
N HIS A 374 26.78 -14.11 18.51
CA HIS A 374 25.51 -14.78 18.82
C HIS A 374 24.70 -13.99 19.87
N LEU A 375 25.37 -13.32 20.81
CA LEU A 375 24.75 -12.45 21.81
C LEU A 375 24.28 -11.13 21.20
N LEU A 376 25.09 -10.52 20.33
CA LEU A 376 24.70 -9.32 19.56
C LEU A 376 23.49 -9.61 18.67
N HIS A 377 23.44 -10.79 18.04
CA HIS A 377 22.30 -11.24 17.26
C HIS A 377 21.03 -11.40 18.12
N ALA A 378 21.15 -11.99 19.31
CA ALA A 378 20.04 -12.14 20.24
C ALA A 378 19.51 -10.77 20.72
N LEU A 379 20.41 -9.84 21.07
CA LEU A 379 20.06 -8.47 21.45
C LEU A 379 19.33 -7.74 20.31
N ARG A 380 19.82 -7.87 19.08
CA ARG A 380 19.17 -7.31 17.88
C ARG A 380 17.75 -7.84 17.69
N ILE A 381 17.53 -9.15 17.88
CA ILE A 381 16.19 -9.74 17.83
C ILE A 381 15.29 -9.09 18.90
N ASP A 382 15.82 -8.84 20.08
CA ASP A 382 15.07 -8.30 21.21
C ASP A 382 14.72 -6.82 21.03
N CYS A 383 15.65 -6.01 20.50
CA CYS A 383 15.39 -4.64 20.03
C CYS A 383 14.30 -4.60 18.94
N LYS A 384 14.35 -5.52 17.95
CA LYS A 384 13.30 -5.62 16.92
C LYS A 384 11.92 -5.91 17.51
N LYS A 385 11.83 -6.78 18.52
CA LYS A 385 10.56 -7.08 19.21
C LYS A 385 10.05 -5.85 19.97
N LEU A 386 10.91 -5.07 20.62
CA LEU A 386 10.52 -3.80 21.26
C LEU A 386 10.03 -2.79 20.23
N ARG A 387 10.74 -2.65 19.09
CA ARG A 387 10.32 -1.76 18.00
C ARG A 387 8.93 -2.11 17.48
N TYR A 388 8.64 -3.39 17.24
CA TYR A 388 7.30 -3.82 16.82
C TYR A 388 6.24 -3.50 17.87
N LEU A 389 6.57 -3.66 19.16
CA LEU A 389 5.66 -3.32 20.25
C LEU A 389 5.30 -1.83 20.25
N LEU A 390 6.28 -0.95 20.06
CA LEU A 390 6.05 0.50 19.93
C LEU A 390 5.26 0.82 18.67
N GLU A 391 5.58 0.20 17.53
CA GLU A 391 4.86 0.41 16.26
C GLU A 391 3.38 -0.01 16.37
N PHE A 392 3.05 -1.11 17.06
CA PHE A 392 1.65 -1.53 17.23
C PHE A 392 0.83 -0.61 18.13
N PHE A 393 1.45 -0.06 19.17
CA PHE A 393 0.77 0.77 20.16
C PHE A 393 1.00 2.27 19.97
N THR A 394 1.56 2.68 18.83
CA THR A 394 1.76 4.09 18.47
C THR A 394 0.53 4.96 18.69
N PRO A 395 -0.72 4.54 18.33
CA PRO A 395 -1.91 5.37 18.57
C PRO A 395 -2.25 5.64 20.03
N LEU A 396 -1.63 4.93 20.98
CA LEU A 396 -1.89 5.08 22.42
C LEU A 396 -0.97 6.11 23.10
N PHE A 397 -0.01 6.67 22.38
CA PHE A 397 1.04 7.55 22.90
C PHE A 397 1.16 8.84 22.05
N PRO A 398 1.78 9.91 22.59
CA PRO A 398 2.06 11.11 21.82
C PRO A 398 2.86 10.77 20.53
N PRO A 399 2.38 11.16 19.34
CA PRO A 399 2.97 10.75 18.06
C PRO A 399 4.45 11.10 17.90
N GLU A 400 4.87 12.28 18.36
CA GLU A 400 6.26 12.74 18.21
C GLU A 400 7.22 11.95 19.09
N GLU A 401 6.86 11.71 20.35
CA GLU A 401 7.67 10.95 21.30
C GLU A 401 7.88 9.51 20.85
N ILE A 402 6.79 8.84 20.44
CA ILE A 402 6.88 7.45 20.01
C ILE A 402 7.62 7.31 18.67
N ALA A 403 7.45 8.26 17.75
CA ALA A 403 8.18 8.29 16.49
C ALA A 403 9.69 8.44 16.72
N TYR A 404 10.10 9.31 17.65
CA TYR A 404 11.50 9.45 18.05
C TYR A 404 12.08 8.13 18.57
N LEU A 405 11.39 7.45 19.50
CA LEU A 405 11.85 6.16 20.06
C LEU A 405 11.94 5.07 18.99
N ILE A 406 10.96 4.99 18.08
CA ILE A 406 10.98 4.04 16.96
C ILE A 406 12.16 4.34 16.02
N LYS A 407 12.48 5.61 15.77
CA LYS A 407 13.61 6.03 14.94
C LYS A 407 14.94 5.57 15.54
N GLN A 408 15.15 5.73 16.85
CA GLN A 408 16.35 5.24 17.55
C GLN A 408 16.51 3.72 17.40
N LEU A 409 15.43 2.95 17.63
CA LEU A 409 15.44 1.49 17.46
C LEU A 409 15.54 1.02 15.99
N LYS A 410 15.46 1.91 15.00
CA LYS A 410 15.73 1.56 13.59
C LYS A 410 17.21 1.65 13.24
N GLN A 411 18.01 2.36 14.04
CA GLN A 411 19.46 2.49 13.85
C GLN A 411 20.22 1.29 14.44
N LEU A 412 19.62 0.62 15.44
CA LEU A 412 20.04 -0.66 16.02
C LEU A 412 19.49 -1.85 15.20
#